data_AF-J0WNF4-F1
#
_entry.id   AF-J0WNF4-F1
#
_cell.length_a   1.000
_cell.length_b   1.000
_cell.length_c   1.000
_cell.angle_alpha   90.00
_cell.angle_beta   90.00
_cell.angle_gamma   90.00
#
_symmetry.space_group_name_H-M   'P 1'
#
loop_
_entity.id
_entity.type
_entity.pdbx_description
1 polymer ?
#
loop_
_entity_poly.entity_id
_entity_poly.type
_entity_poly.pdbx_seq_one_letter_code
_entity_poly.pdbx_strand_id
1 'polypeptide(L)'
;MNEMPYSEDFAVALGIKESQLGLNPQCEEEKWIRLKAHYIPSIAQDPVQQEIVFSRFGALYLPRTVQLWKSPPPPSGTRQFGELAAADLVVYNAYDIMLEALQGHPYFFKFMRTKNPEVIELRRSMGAILARRLAARAPVWEAALKPGGPRAKYPLEEFRMDSPFPSVDCATGCTQLLCTLLCYESRSDLEALSAEPAIKDTLVPILHTWATRYRGRCLLGDTALRCEMILTLNPLWLTMAAKMRKDNKVGEGLQCAYPLCTKEENLKKCSKLFY
;
A
#
# COMPACT_ATOMS: atom_id res chain seq x y z
N MET A 1 -13.46 9.94 -24.41
CA MET A 1 -13.90 10.14 -23.01
C MET A 1 -13.35 8.96 -22.24
N ASN A 2 -12.46 9.18 -21.27
CA ASN A 2 -12.02 8.11 -20.39
C ASN A 2 -13.16 7.81 -19.42
N GLU A 3 -13.78 6.64 -19.57
CA GLU A 3 -14.80 6.16 -18.65
C GLU A 3 -14.18 5.94 -17.26
N MET A 4 -14.89 6.36 -16.22
CA MET A 4 -14.39 6.28 -14.85
C MET A 4 -14.42 4.82 -14.36
N PRO A 5 -13.34 4.28 -13.78
CA PRO A 5 -13.29 2.88 -13.40
C PRO A 5 -14.21 2.57 -12.21
N TYR A 6 -14.89 1.43 -12.27
CA TYR A 6 -15.68 0.85 -11.18
C TYR A 6 -14.84 -0.15 -10.38
N SER A 7 -15.34 -0.59 -9.22
CA SER A 7 -14.64 -1.55 -8.35
C SER A 7 -14.29 -2.88 -9.04
N GLU A 8 -15.11 -3.29 -9.99
CA GLU A 8 -14.89 -4.51 -10.79
C GLU A 8 -13.68 -4.36 -11.72
N ASP A 9 -13.45 -3.16 -12.26
CA ASP A 9 -12.32 -2.89 -13.16
C ASP A 9 -10.99 -3.02 -12.41
N PHE A 10 -10.93 -2.53 -11.17
CA PHE A 10 -9.77 -2.76 -10.29
C PHE A 10 -9.56 -4.26 -10.00
N ALA A 11 -10.63 -5.02 -9.77
CA ALA A 11 -10.53 -6.47 -9.54
C ALA A 11 -10.02 -7.22 -10.79
N VAL A 12 -10.48 -6.81 -11.98
CA VAL A 12 -9.98 -7.33 -13.26
C VAL A 12 -8.52 -6.95 -13.49
N ALA A 13 -8.14 -5.69 -13.25
CA ALA A 13 -6.76 -5.23 -13.39
C ALA A 13 -5.79 -5.96 -12.45
N LEU A 14 -6.25 -6.44 -11.29
CA LEU A 14 -5.44 -7.25 -10.38
C LEU A 14 -5.41 -8.74 -10.75
N GLY A 15 -6.26 -9.20 -11.68
CA GLY A 15 -6.45 -10.63 -11.96
C GLY A 15 -7.21 -11.37 -10.84
N ILE A 16 -7.99 -10.63 -10.03
CA ILE A 16 -8.90 -11.22 -9.03
C ILE A 16 -10.18 -11.72 -9.69
N LYS A 17 -10.59 -11.06 -10.78
CA LYS A 17 -11.80 -11.36 -11.54
C LYS A 17 -11.49 -11.40 -13.04
N GLU A 18 -12.15 -12.28 -13.76
CA GLU A 18 -12.10 -12.33 -15.22
C GLU A 18 -12.94 -11.20 -15.85
N SER A 19 -12.39 -10.54 -16.86
CA SER A 19 -13.09 -9.54 -17.65
C SER A 19 -14.21 -10.17 -18.48
N GLN A 20 -15.42 -9.61 -18.39
CA GLN A 20 -16.52 -9.97 -19.29
C GLN A 20 -16.30 -9.52 -20.73
N LEU A 21 -15.40 -8.54 -20.93
CA LEU A 21 -15.06 -7.98 -22.24
C LEU A 21 -13.75 -8.56 -22.80
N GLY A 22 -13.16 -9.56 -22.15
CA GLY A 22 -11.89 -10.16 -22.54
C GLY A 22 -10.67 -9.24 -22.31
N LEU A 23 -10.83 -8.13 -21.59
CA LEU A 23 -9.78 -7.15 -21.31
C LEU A 23 -8.89 -7.56 -20.12
N ASN A 24 -8.57 -8.84 -19.96
CA ASN A 24 -7.71 -9.28 -18.86
C ASN A 24 -6.26 -8.78 -19.07
N PRO A 25 -5.57 -8.35 -18.00
CA PRO A 25 -4.15 -8.00 -18.09
C PRO A 25 -3.32 -9.24 -18.42
N GLN A 26 -2.36 -9.08 -19.33
CA GLN A 26 -1.53 -10.17 -19.85
C GLN A 26 -0.24 -10.35 -19.05
N CYS A 27 0.22 -9.31 -18.34
CA CYS A 27 1.43 -9.34 -17.51
C CYS A 27 1.34 -8.38 -16.31
N GLU A 28 2.24 -8.53 -15.33
CA GLU A 28 2.28 -7.69 -14.11
C GLU A 28 2.54 -6.21 -14.41
N GLU A 29 3.29 -5.92 -15.47
CA GLU A 29 3.49 -4.55 -15.95
C GLU A 29 2.18 -3.91 -16.40
N GLU A 30 1.38 -4.63 -17.17
CA GLU A 30 0.09 -4.12 -17.62
C GLU A 30 -0.84 -3.86 -16.43
N LYS A 31 -0.83 -4.74 -15.42
CA LYS A 31 -1.56 -4.50 -14.15
C LYS A 31 -1.09 -3.20 -13.49
N TRP A 32 0.22 -3.02 -13.39
CA TRP A 32 0.82 -1.85 -12.77
C TRP A 32 0.44 -0.56 -13.51
N ILE A 33 0.59 -0.53 -14.84
CA ILE A 33 0.27 0.64 -15.67
C ILE A 33 -1.23 0.96 -15.59
N ARG A 34 -2.11 -0.04 -15.73
CA ARG A 34 -3.57 0.15 -15.61
C ARG A 34 -3.95 0.79 -14.28
N LEU A 35 -3.38 0.30 -13.17
CA LEU A 35 -3.69 0.85 -11.86
C LEU A 35 -3.06 2.22 -11.63
N LYS A 36 -1.73 2.33 -11.76
CA LYS A 36 -0.97 3.53 -11.39
C LYS A 36 -1.18 4.69 -12.35
N ALA A 37 -1.16 4.44 -13.66
CA ALA A 37 -1.19 5.50 -14.67
C ALA A 37 -2.61 5.86 -15.10
N HIS A 38 -3.58 4.95 -14.96
CA HIS A 38 -4.94 5.15 -15.47
C HIS A 38 -5.99 5.17 -14.36
N TYR A 39 -6.16 4.09 -13.61
CA TYR A 39 -7.34 3.95 -12.75
C TYR A 39 -7.27 4.80 -11.49
N ILE A 40 -6.15 4.78 -10.76
CA ILE A 40 -5.98 5.58 -9.54
C ILE A 40 -6.06 7.09 -9.83
N PRO A 41 -5.36 7.64 -10.84
CA PRO A 41 -5.47 9.05 -11.19
C PRO A 41 -6.87 9.42 -11.69
N SER A 42 -7.52 8.55 -12.47
CA SER A 42 -8.86 8.84 -13.01
C SER A 42 -9.91 8.89 -11.90
N ILE A 43 -9.88 7.96 -10.94
CA ILE A 43 -10.86 7.93 -9.86
C ILE A 43 -10.62 9.07 -8.86
N ALA A 44 -9.36 9.49 -8.66
CA ALA A 44 -9.01 10.59 -7.77
C ALA A 44 -9.57 11.97 -8.21
N GLN A 45 -10.04 12.09 -9.46
CA GLN A 45 -10.69 13.31 -9.98
C GLN A 45 -12.09 13.51 -9.39
N ASP A 46 -12.72 12.45 -8.86
CA ASP A 46 -14.03 12.49 -8.21
C ASP A 46 -13.95 11.80 -6.83
N PRO A 47 -13.77 12.57 -5.74
CA PRO A 47 -13.65 12.02 -4.40
C PRO A 47 -14.86 11.21 -3.94
N VAL A 48 -16.07 11.57 -4.39
CA VAL A 48 -17.30 10.85 -4.01
C VAL A 48 -17.31 9.49 -4.69
N GLN A 49 -17.02 9.46 -6.00
CA GLN A 49 -16.96 8.20 -6.73
C GLN A 49 -15.78 7.34 -6.27
N GLN A 50 -14.64 7.94 -5.92
CA GLN A 50 -13.51 7.25 -5.29
C GLN A 50 -13.93 6.55 -4.00
N GLU A 51 -14.64 7.24 -3.11
CA GLU A 51 -15.12 6.65 -1.87
C GLU A 51 -16.03 5.45 -2.15
N ILE A 52 -16.98 5.58 -3.08
CA ILE A 52 -17.91 4.51 -3.47
C ILE A 52 -17.16 3.30 -4.03
N VAL A 53 -16.26 3.53 -4.98
CA VAL A 53 -15.51 2.47 -5.68
C VAL A 53 -14.57 1.74 -4.72
N PHE A 54 -13.81 2.47 -3.89
CA PHE A 54 -12.91 1.86 -2.92
C PHE A 54 -13.66 1.19 -1.77
N SER A 55 -14.81 1.70 -1.35
CA SER A 55 -15.68 1.01 -0.39
C SER A 55 -16.14 -0.34 -0.91
N ARG A 56 -16.64 -0.37 -2.16
CA ARG A 56 -17.12 -1.61 -2.78
C ARG A 56 -15.97 -2.57 -3.04
N PHE A 57 -14.82 -2.08 -3.50
CA PHE A 57 -13.64 -2.91 -3.68
C PHE A 57 -13.17 -3.51 -2.34
N GLY A 58 -13.06 -2.69 -1.30
CA GLY A 58 -12.66 -3.10 0.04
C GLY A 58 -13.58 -4.15 0.64
N ALA A 59 -14.88 -4.05 0.37
CA ALA A 59 -15.89 -5.01 0.79
C ALA A 59 -15.76 -6.38 0.10
N LEU A 60 -15.48 -6.39 -1.20
CA LEU A 60 -15.59 -7.60 -2.03
C LEU A 60 -14.25 -8.29 -2.31
N TYR A 61 -13.16 -7.53 -2.45
CA TYR A 61 -11.93 -8.04 -3.04
C TYR A 61 -10.71 -7.92 -2.12
N LEU A 62 -10.74 -7.08 -1.09
CA LEU A 62 -9.57 -6.84 -0.23
C LEU A 62 -8.95 -8.12 0.35
N PRO A 63 -9.71 -9.11 0.88
CA PRO A 63 -9.11 -10.36 1.35
C PRO A 63 -8.33 -11.09 0.25
N ARG A 64 -8.91 -11.20 -0.95
CA ARG A 64 -8.24 -11.84 -2.09
C ARG A 64 -7.04 -11.03 -2.57
N THR A 65 -7.12 -9.70 -2.56
CA THR A 65 -5.99 -8.80 -2.84
C THR A 65 -4.84 -9.06 -1.87
N VAL A 66 -5.10 -9.17 -0.57
CA VAL A 66 -4.04 -9.44 0.43
C VAL A 66 -3.44 -10.83 0.25
N GLN A 67 -4.25 -11.83 -0.09
CA GLN A 67 -3.77 -13.18 -0.37
C GLN A 67 -2.78 -13.19 -1.54
N LEU A 68 -3.16 -12.54 -2.65
CA LEU A 68 -2.29 -12.40 -3.83
C LEU A 68 -1.11 -11.48 -3.57
N TRP A 69 -1.26 -10.45 -2.74
CA TRP A 69 -0.14 -9.59 -2.36
C TRP A 69 0.94 -10.36 -1.57
N LYS A 70 0.54 -11.28 -0.68
CA LYS A 70 1.47 -12.14 0.07
C LYS A 70 2.19 -13.13 -0.85
N SER A 71 1.46 -13.70 -1.80
CA SER A 71 1.95 -14.71 -2.74
C SER A 71 1.54 -14.33 -4.17
N PRO A 72 2.23 -13.34 -4.78
CA PRO A 72 1.85 -12.86 -6.09
C PRO A 72 2.03 -13.97 -7.12
N PRO A 73 1.15 -14.06 -8.13
CA PRO A 73 1.33 -15.00 -9.22
C PRO A 73 2.66 -14.71 -9.93
N PRO A 74 3.33 -15.75 -10.46
CA PRO A 74 4.53 -15.52 -11.26
C PRO A 74 4.18 -14.64 -12.46
N PRO A 75 5.07 -13.72 -12.87
CA PRO A 75 4.79 -12.81 -13.97
C PRO A 75 4.55 -13.61 -15.26
N SER A 76 3.40 -13.40 -15.90
CA SER A 76 2.94 -14.13 -17.11
C SER A 76 3.62 -13.67 -18.42
N GLY A 77 4.87 -13.23 -18.34
CA GLY A 77 5.68 -12.76 -19.47
C GLY A 77 6.36 -11.43 -19.18
N THR A 78 7.64 -11.32 -19.56
CA THR A 78 8.42 -10.08 -19.49
C THR A 78 8.33 -9.36 -20.83
N ARG A 79 7.31 -8.52 -21.05
CA ARG A 79 7.38 -7.56 -22.15
C ARG A 79 7.81 -6.21 -21.61
N GLN A 80 8.94 -5.71 -22.12
CA GLN A 80 9.28 -4.29 -22.31
C GLN A 80 9.68 -3.40 -21.13
N PHE A 81 10.00 -3.96 -19.99
CA PHE A 81 10.77 -3.24 -18.98
C PHE A 81 12.14 -3.92 -18.78
N GLY A 82 13.23 -3.19 -19.02
CA GLY A 82 14.60 -3.70 -18.85
C GLY A 82 14.83 -4.27 -17.44
N GLU A 83 15.88 -5.08 -17.23
CA GLU A 83 16.09 -5.90 -16.02
C GLU A 83 15.93 -5.14 -14.68
N LEU A 84 16.28 -3.85 -14.63
CA LEU A 84 16.14 -2.99 -13.44
C LEU A 84 14.69 -2.78 -12.98
N ALA A 85 13.74 -2.80 -13.91
CA ALA A 85 12.33 -2.53 -13.68
C ALA A 85 11.55 -3.76 -13.21
N ALA A 86 11.94 -4.95 -13.67
CA ALA A 86 11.37 -6.20 -13.17
C ALA A 86 11.61 -6.36 -11.66
N ALA A 87 12.81 -5.99 -11.18
CA ALA A 87 13.15 -6.05 -9.76
C ALA A 87 12.41 -5.00 -8.89
N ASP A 88 12.05 -3.85 -9.46
CA ASP A 88 11.20 -2.86 -8.77
C ASP A 88 9.76 -3.35 -8.63
N LEU A 89 9.22 -3.97 -9.68
CA LEU A 89 7.89 -4.58 -9.66
C LEU A 89 7.79 -5.75 -8.67
N VAL A 90 8.88 -6.43 -8.32
CA VAL A 90 8.86 -7.44 -7.25
C VAL A 90 8.54 -6.82 -5.87
N VAL A 91 8.96 -5.57 -5.63
CA VAL A 91 8.80 -4.89 -4.33
C VAL A 91 7.60 -3.97 -4.30
N TYR A 92 7.28 -3.30 -5.42
CA TYR A 92 6.13 -2.40 -5.56
C TYR A 92 5.31 -2.80 -6.81
N ASN A 93 4.49 -3.83 -6.65
CA ASN A 93 3.61 -4.35 -7.71
C ASN A 93 2.23 -3.67 -7.69
N ALA A 94 1.37 -4.12 -8.61
CA ALA A 94 -0.03 -3.72 -8.69
C ALA A 94 -0.83 -3.88 -7.37
N TYR A 95 -0.53 -4.91 -6.58
CA TYR A 95 -1.19 -5.10 -5.28
C TYR A 95 -0.71 -4.09 -4.25
N ASP A 96 0.57 -3.70 -4.24
CA ASP A 96 1.08 -2.62 -3.38
C ASP A 96 0.38 -1.29 -3.69
N ILE A 97 0.20 -0.96 -4.97
CA ILE A 97 -0.56 0.23 -5.40
C ILE A 97 -1.99 0.21 -4.87
N MET A 98 -2.67 -0.92 -4.98
CA MET A 98 -4.05 -1.03 -4.50
C MET A 98 -4.14 -0.92 -2.97
N LEU A 99 -3.23 -1.57 -2.24
CA LEU A 99 -3.19 -1.49 -0.78
C LEU A 99 -2.84 -0.07 -0.32
N GLU A 100 -1.91 0.61 -0.99
CA GLU A 100 -1.57 2.02 -0.76
C GLU A 100 -2.80 2.92 -0.96
N ALA A 101 -3.57 2.71 -2.04
CA ALA A 101 -4.78 3.47 -2.31
C ALA A 101 -5.88 3.23 -1.25
N LEU A 102 -5.97 2.01 -0.72
CA LEU A 102 -6.97 1.63 0.28
C LEU A 102 -6.56 1.98 1.71
N GLN A 103 -5.29 2.24 2.00
CA GLN A 103 -4.78 2.32 3.37
C GLN A 103 -5.44 3.40 4.25
N GLY A 104 -5.98 4.45 3.61
CA GLY A 104 -6.74 5.52 4.27
C GLY A 104 -8.24 5.27 4.37
N HIS A 105 -8.75 4.18 3.77
CA HIS A 105 -10.17 3.90 3.65
C HIS A 105 -10.72 3.13 4.86
N PRO A 106 -11.93 3.44 5.37
CA PRO A 106 -12.56 2.72 6.49
C PRO A 106 -12.53 1.20 6.40
N TYR A 107 -12.66 0.62 5.19
CA TYR A 107 -12.61 -0.83 5.02
C TYR A 107 -11.24 -1.43 5.31
N PHE A 108 -10.16 -0.73 5.01
CA PHE A 108 -8.82 -1.19 5.35
C PHE A 108 -8.63 -1.24 6.87
N PHE A 109 -9.09 -0.22 7.60
CA PHE A 109 -9.05 -0.24 9.06
C PHE A 109 -9.91 -1.36 9.66
N LYS A 110 -11.09 -1.60 9.11
CA LYS A 110 -11.96 -2.71 9.51
C LYS A 110 -11.28 -4.07 9.28
N PHE A 111 -10.66 -4.26 8.12
CA PHE A 111 -9.88 -5.45 7.79
C PHE A 111 -8.72 -5.64 8.78
N MET A 112 -7.95 -4.59 9.05
CA MET A 112 -6.80 -4.62 9.95
C MET A 112 -7.16 -4.80 11.44
N ARG A 113 -8.45 -4.73 11.81
CA ARG A 113 -8.90 -4.80 13.21
C ARG A 113 -9.93 -5.87 13.49
N THR A 114 -10.35 -6.60 12.47
CA THR A 114 -11.34 -7.65 12.62
C THR A 114 -10.89 -8.70 13.64
N LYS A 115 -11.88 -9.30 14.30
CA LYS A 115 -11.70 -10.44 15.20
C LYS A 115 -11.87 -11.78 14.49
N ASN A 116 -12.16 -11.78 13.18
CA ASN A 116 -12.26 -13.00 12.39
C ASN A 116 -10.89 -13.70 12.34
N PRO A 117 -10.74 -14.94 12.85
CA PRO A 117 -9.47 -15.65 12.87
C PRO A 117 -8.81 -15.84 11.51
N GLU A 118 -9.58 -16.10 10.45
CA GLU A 118 -9.05 -16.31 9.10
C GLU A 118 -8.46 -15.02 8.54
N VAL A 119 -9.13 -13.88 8.77
CA VAL A 119 -8.64 -12.58 8.33
C VAL A 119 -7.44 -12.13 9.19
N ILE A 120 -7.42 -12.46 10.48
CA ILE A 120 -6.26 -12.23 11.35
C ILE A 120 -5.04 -12.98 10.80
N GLU A 121 -5.18 -14.25 10.42
CA GLU A 121 -4.10 -15.02 9.81
C GLU A 121 -3.68 -14.41 8.47
N LEU A 122 -4.67 -14.06 7.64
CA LEU A 122 -4.44 -13.45 6.33
C LEU A 122 -3.66 -12.13 6.42
N ARG A 123 -3.91 -11.28 7.42
CA ARG A 123 -3.19 -10.01 7.59
C ARG A 123 -1.94 -10.09 8.45
N ARG A 124 -1.70 -11.21 9.13
CA ARG A 124 -0.53 -11.40 9.99
C ARG A 124 0.76 -11.16 9.20
N SER A 125 1.73 -10.47 9.81
CA SER A 125 3.05 -10.24 9.24
C SER A 125 3.07 -9.42 7.94
N MET A 126 1.99 -8.73 7.57
CA MET A 126 2.02 -7.83 6.41
C MET A 126 3.11 -6.76 6.57
N GLY A 127 3.26 -6.17 7.76
CA GLY A 127 4.33 -5.20 8.03
C GLY A 127 5.72 -5.83 7.89
N ALA A 128 5.92 -7.01 8.48
CA ALA A 128 7.18 -7.74 8.37
C ALA A 128 7.54 -8.14 6.93
N ILE A 129 6.56 -8.61 6.14
CA ILE A 129 6.77 -8.95 4.73
C ILE A 129 7.21 -7.73 3.93
N LEU A 130 6.49 -6.60 4.06
CA LEU A 130 6.83 -5.38 3.33
C LEU A 130 8.17 -4.80 3.78
N ALA A 131 8.47 -4.83 5.08
CA ALA A 131 9.76 -4.39 5.62
C ALA A 131 10.93 -5.19 5.02
N ARG A 132 10.80 -6.51 4.90
CA ARG A 132 11.84 -7.37 4.29
C ARG A 132 11.98 -7.13 2.78
N ARG A 133 10.86 -6.98 2.05
CA ARG A 133 10.89 -6.61 0.63
C ARG A 133 11.60 -5.27 0.42
N LEU A 134 11.29 -4.30 1.28
CA LEU A 134 11.90 -2.97 1.24
C LEU A 134 13.38 -3.03 1.61
N ALA A 135 13.78 -3.77 2.65
CA ALA A 135 15.18 -3.96 3.03
C ALA A 135 16.04 -4.51 1.88
N ALA A 136 15.49 -5.44 1.10
CA ALA A 136 16.18 -6.02 -0.06
C ALA A 136 16.41 -5.02 -1.21
N ARG A 137 15.49 -4.05 -1.39
CA ARG A 137 15.51 -3.15 -2.57
C ARG A 137 15.93 -1.71 -2.28
N ALA A 138 15.72 -1.23 -1.05
CA ALA A 138 16.07 0.12 -0.62
C ALA A 138 17.54 0.51 -0.91
N PRO A 139 18.55 -0.38 -0.80
CA PRO A 139 19.93 -0.03 -1.16
C PRO A 139 20.09 0.39 -2.63
N VAL A 140 19.37 -0.26 -3.54
CA VAL A 140 19.38 0.08 -4.98
C VAL A 140 18.74 1.44 -5.21
N TRP A 141 17.61 1.70 -4.56
CA TRP A 141 16.93 3.00 -4.64
C TRP A 141 17.79 4.11 -4.04
N GLU A 142 18.40 3.89 -2.89
CA GLU A 142 19.29 4.88 -2.27
C GLU A 142 20.51 5.18 -3.14
N ALA A 143 21.13 4.17 -3.74
CA ALA A 143 22.24 4.36 -4.69
C ALA A 143 21.83 5.20 -5.91
N ALA A 144 20.57 5.10 -6.35
CA ALA A 144 20.04 5.91 -7.45
C ALA A 144 19.72 7.36 -7.04
N LEU A 145 19.23 7.55 -5.82
CA LEU A 145 18.69 8.81 -5.31
C LEU A 145 19.73 9.71 -4.60
N LYS A 146 20.86 9.16 -4.16
CA LYS A 146 21.92 9.93 -3.50
C LYS A 146 22.51 11.01 -4.43
N PRO A 147 23.11 12.09 -3.89
CA PRO A 147 23.82 13.08 -4.68
C PRO A 147 24.84 12.43 -5.64
N GLY A 148 24.82 12.83 -6.91
CA GLY A 148 25.65 12.23 -7.97
C GLY A 148 25.15 10.89 -8.51
N GLY A 149 24.08 10.34 -7.95
CA GLY A 149 23.38 9.17 -8.50
C GLY A 149 22.62 9.49 -9.79
N PRO A 150 22.26 8.46 -10.57
CA PRO A 150 21.57 8.61 -11.85
C PRO A 150 20.23 9.37 -11.77
N ARG A 151 19.64 9.47 -10.56
CA ARG A 151 18.34 10.13 -10.32
C ARG A 151 18.42 11.22 -9.27
N ALA A 152 19.62 11.76 -9.00
CA ALA A 152 19.84 12.76 -7.95
C ALA A 152 19.08 14.09 -8.17
N LYS A 153 18.75 14.44 -9.42
CA LYS A 153 18.08 15.69 -9.79
C LYS A 153 16.56 15.55 -9.99
N TYR A 154 15.98 14.42 -9.59
CA TYR A 154 14.56 14.18 -9.80
C TYR A 154 13.73 15.22 -9.04
N PRO A 155 12.75 15.89 -9.70
CA PRO A 155 11.96 16.93 -9.06
C PRO A 155 11.07 16.29 -7.99
N LEU A 156 11.43 16.46 -6.73
CA LEU A 156 10.68 15.89 -5.59
C LEU A 156 9.34 16.59 -5.34
N GLU A 157 9.19 17.81 -5.89
CA GLU A 157 8.04 18.69 -5.71
C GLU A 157 7.00 18.53 -6.82
N GLU A 158 7.42 18.07 -8.00
CA GLU A 158 6.54 17.81 -9.14
C GLU A 158 6.33 16.30 -9.27
N PHE A 159 5.25 15.79 -8.67
CA PHE A 159 4.69 14.51 -9.04
C PHE A 159 4.25 14.56 -10.51
N ARG A 160 5.20 14.33 -11.44
CA ARG A 160 4.87 14.03 -12.83
C ARG A 160 5.08 12.55 -13.08
N MET A 161 3.98 11.93 -13.50
CA MET A 161 3.80 10.52 -13.83
C MET A 161 4.45 10.12 -15.17
N ASP A 162 5.39 10.91 -15.69
CA ASP A 162 6.01 10.75 -17.01
C ASP A 162 7.43 10.16 -16.95
N SER A 163 7.97 9.88 -15.76
CA SER A 163 9.14 9.01 -15.66
C SER A 163 8.71 7.56 -15.77
N PRO A 164 9.32 6.76 -16.67
CA PRO A 164 9.03 5.33 -16.74
C PRO A 164 9.37 4.60 -15.43
N PHE A 165 10.16 5.21 -14.52
CA PHE A 165 10.48 4.65 -13.21
C PHE A 165 10.71 5.74 -12.14
N PRO A 166 9.75 5.99 -11.24
CA PRO A 166 9.99 6.83 -10.10
C PRO A 166 10.40 5.93 -8.94
N SER A 167 11.69 5.65 -8.79
CA SER A 167 12.21 5.00 -7.56
C SER A 167 11.84 5.80 -6.31
N VAL A 168 11.60 7.11 -6.45
CA VAL A 168 11.00 7.94 -5.41
C VAL A 168 9.57 7.52 -5.14
N ASP A 169 8.71 7.34 -6.14
CA ASP A 169 7.32 6.93 -5.92
C ASP A 169 7.22 5.50 -5.39
N CYS A 170 8.02 4.56 -5.90
CA CYS A 170 8.06 3.20 -5.37
C CYS A 170 8.52 3.21 -3.90
N ALA A 171 9.58 3.97 -3.58
CA ALA A 171 10.03 4.13 -2.20
C ALA A 171 8.97 4.85 -1.35
N THR A 172 8.29 5.85 -1.88
CA THR A 172 7.26 6.64 -1.18
C THR A 172 6.05 5.77 -0.89
N GLY A 173 5.49 5.10 -1.88
CA GLY A 173 4.34 4.21 -1.73
C GLY A 173 4.62 3.06 -0.77
N CYS A 174 5.77 2.39 -0.93
CA CYS A 174 6.19 1.32 -0.02
C CYS A 174 6.38 1.82 1.42
N THR A 175 7.05 2.96 1.64
CA THR A 175 7.25 3.50 2.99
C THR A 175 5.94 3.99 3.60
N GLN A 176 5.05 4.60 2.81
CA GLN A 176 3.73 5.02 3.27
C GLN A 176 2.90 3.81 3.74
N LEU A 177 2.79 2.78 2.89
CA LEU A 177 2.07 1.55 3.22
C LEU A 177 2.70 0.84 4.42
N LEU A 178 4.03 0.74 4.46
CA LEU A 178 4.75 0.12 5.59
C LEU A 178 4.44 0.83 6.90
N CYS A 179 4.45 2.16 6.92
CA CYS A 179 4.16 2.92 8.13
C CYS A 179 2.74 2.63 8.65
N THR A 180 1.76 2.51 7.74
CA THR A 180 0.40 2.09 8.11
C THR A 180 0.39 0.67 8.68
N LEU A 181 1.08 -0.29 8.04
CA LEU A 181 1.10 -1.70 8.46
C LEU A 181 1.83 -1.90 9.80
N LEU A 182 2.97 -1.24 10.02
CA LEU A 182 3.70 -1.28 11.29
C LEU A 182 2.87 -0.73 12.45
N CYS A 183 1.94 0.19 12.17
CA CYS A 183 0.98 0.63 13.18
C CYS A 183 0.01 -0.47 13.59
N TYR A 184 -0.08 -1.62 12.93
CA TYR A 184 -0.96 -2.74 13.31
C TYR A 184 -0.22 -3.98 13.83
N GLU A 185 1.11 -3.98 13.80
CA GLU A 185 1.93 -5.07 14.36
C GLU A 185 1.90 -5.04 15.90
N SER A 186 2.03 -6.22 16.51
CA SER A 186 2.13 -6.31 17.97
C SER A 186 3.48 -5.80 18.46
N ARG A 187 3.60 -5.50 19.76
CA ARG A 187 4.86 -5.05 20.33
C ARG A 187 5.97 -6.09 20.17
N SER A 188 5.67 -7.36 20.45
CA SER A 188 6.62 -8.46 20.31
C SER A 188 7.02 -8.69 18.85
N ASP A 189 6.08 -8.55 17.91
CA ASP A 189 6.39 -8.70 16.48
C ASP A 189 7.29 -7.57 15.98
N LEU A 190 7.06 -6.33 16.46
CA LEU A 190 7.94 -5.20 16.16
C LEU A 190 9.33 -5.39 16.75
N GLU A 191 9.45 -5.84 18.00
CA GLU A 191 10.75 -6.12 18.63
C GLU A 191 11.52 -7.20 17.87
N ALA A 192 10.86 -8.28 17.47
CA ALA A 192 11.46 -9.33 16.66
C ALA A 192 11.91 -8.80 15.29
N LEU A 193 11.04 -8.05 14.59
CA LEU A 193 11.35 -7.47 13.28
C LEU A 193 12.51 -6.47 13.35
N SER A 194 12.52 -5.60 14.36
CA SER A 194 13.58 -4.60 14.59
C SER A 194 14.95 -5.22 14.90
N ALA A 195 14.97 -6.45 15.43
CA ALA A 195 16.20 -7.18 15.70
C ALA A 195 16.78 -7.89 14.47
N GLU A 196 16.00 -8.06 13.40
CA GLU A 196 16.48 -8.71 12.17
C GLU A 196 17.61 -7.87 11.53
N PRO A 197 18.76 -8.47 11.17
CA PRO A 197 19.88 -7.74 10.57
C PRO A 197 19.51 -6.97 9.29
N ALA A 198 18.66 -7.55 8.44
CA ALA A 198 18.16 -6.88 7.24
C ALA A 198 17.37 -5.60 7.57
N ILE A 199 16.70 -5.55 8.71
CA ILE A 199 15.96 -4.37 9.13
C ILE A 199 16.90 -3.39 9.83
N LYS A 200 17.61 -3.85 10.86
CA LYS A 200 18.47 -3.03 11.71
C LYS A 200 19.66 -2.43 10.98
N ASP A 201 20.35 -3.23 10.17
CA ASP A 201 21.65 -2.87 9.60
C ASP A 201 21.53 -2.38 8.15
N THR A 202 20.39 -2.64 7.49
CA THR A 202 20.14 -2.22 6.09
C THR A 202 19.01 -1.22 5.98
N LEU A 203 17.78 -1.59 6.36
CA LEU A 203 16.62 -0.73 6.13
C LEU A 203 16.64 0.54 6.99
N VAL A 204 16.85 0.41 8.29
CA VAL A 204 16.82 1.54 9.25
C VAL A 204 17.82 2.64 8.87
N PRO A 205 19.10 2.36 8.55
CA PRO A 205 20.04 3.40 8.12
C PRO A 205 19.62 4.12 6.83
N ILE A 206 18.98 3.42 5.90
CA ILE A 206 18.48 4.03 4.66
C ILE A 206 17.26 4.91 4.95
N LEU A 207 16.33 4.45 5.78
CA LEU A 207 15.20 5.28 6.23
C LEU A 207 15.68 6.55 6.92
N HIS A 208 16.68 6.44 7.79
CA HIS A 208 17.32 7.60 8.43
C HIS A 208 17.92 8.58 7.40
N THR A 209 18.59 8.05 6.38
CA THR A 209 19.17 8.84 5.30
C THR A 209 18.08 9.58 4.51
N TRP A 210 17.00 8.89 4.14
CA TRP A 210 15.87 9.50 3.43
C TRP A 210 15.12 10.52 4.28
N ALA A 211 14.90 10.22 5.56
CA ALA A 211 14.31 11.15 6.51
C ALA A 211 15.14 12.43 6.61
N THR A 212 16.46 12.31 6.83
CA THR A 212 17.35 13.47 6.94
C THR A 212 17.39 14.30 5.66
N ARG A 213 17.39 13.65 4.49
CA ARG A 213 17.54 14.31 3.19
C ARG A 213 16.25 14.95 2.68
N TYR A 214 15.08 14.34 2.96
CA TYR A 214 13.82 14.67 2.31
C TYR A 214 12.70 15.12 3.25
N ARG A 215 12.86 15.03 4.58
CA ARG A 215 11.83 15.45 5.55
C ARG A 215 11.43 16.90 5.33
N GLY A 216 10.12 17.15 5.37
CA GLY A 216 9.54 18.48 5.12
C GLY A 216 9.69 18.99 3.68
N ARG A 217 10.28 18.20 2.78
CA ARG A 217 10.38 18.50 1.35
C ARG A 217 9.41 17.66 0.53
N CYS A 218 9.28 16.37 0.85
CA CYS A 218 8.33 15.48 0.20
C CYS A 218 7.89 14.34 1.11
N LEU A 219 6.84 13.62 0.66
CA LEU A 219 6.20 12.55 1.41
C LEU A 219 7.19 11.43 1.80
N LEU A 220 8.16 11.10 0.94
CA LEU A 220 9.17 10.07 1.21
C LEU A 220 9.94 10.34 2.51
N GLY A 221 10.34 11.59 2.76
CA GLY A 221 11.09 11.93 3.96
C GLY A 221 10.25 11.79 5.23
N ASP A 222 8.98 12.17 5.15
CA ASP A 222 8.05 12.11 6.28
C ASP A 222 7.62 10.68 6.59
N THR A 223 7.39 9.85 5.58
CA THR A 223 7.09 8.41 5.76
C THR A 223 8.34 7.65 6.20
N ALA A 224 9.52 7.93 5.63
CA ALA A 224 10.76 7.30 6.07
C ALA A 224 11.03 7.54 7.56
N LEU A 225 10.87 8.78 8.04
CA LEU A 225 11.02 9.12 9.46
C LEU A 225 10.06 8.30 10.34
N ARG A 226 8.78 8.22 9.98
CA ARG A 226 7.79 7.47 10.77
C ARG A 226 8.16 6.00 10.88
N CYS A 227 8.53 5.41 9.75
CA CYS A 227 8.90 4.00 9.69
C CYS A 227 10.21 3.74 10.46
N GLU A 228 11.22 4.61 10.33
CA GLU A 228 12.44 4.58 11.14
C GLU A 228 12.12 4.63 12.64
N MET A 229 11.26 5.56 13.07
CA MET A 229 10.94 5.74 14.48
C MET A 229 10.15 4.56 15.07
N ILE A 230 9.30 3.91 14.27
CA ILE A 230 8.62 2.68 14.71
C ILE A 230 9.62 1.51 14.78
N LEU A 231 10.46 1.32 13.77
CA LEU A 231 11.43 0.22 13.69
C LEU A 231 12.61 0.39 14.65
N THR A 232 12.91 1.60 15.12
CA THR A 232 13.85 1.86 16.22
C THR A 232 13.18 1.82 17.60
N LEU A 233 11.91 1.42 17.65
CA LEU A 233 11.12 1.27 18.87
C LEU A 233 11.04 2.57 19.69
N ASN A 234 10.98 3.72 19.02
CA ASN A 234 10.90 5.02 19.68
C ASN A 234 9.62 5.14 20.54
N PRO A 235 9.72 5.38 21.86
CA PRO A 235 8.56 5.35 22.77
C PRO A 235 7.45 6.36 22.42
N LEU A 236 7.83 7.55 21.95
CA LEU A 236 6.88 8.58 21.55
C LEU A 236 6.05 8.11 20.35
N TRP A 237 6.71 7.56 19.34
CA TRP A 237 6.01 7.09 18.13
C TRP A 237 5.18 5.84 18.37
N LEU A 238 5.62 4.93 19.23
CA LEU A 238 4.80 3.77 19.59
C LEU A 238 3.51 4.20 20.30
N THR A 239 3.61 5.22 21.15
CA THR A 239 2.45 5.84 21.80
C THR A 239 1.54 6.51 20.77
N MET A 240 2.11 7.25 19.81
CA MET A 240 1.35 7.86 18.72
C MET A 240 0.68 6.82 17.81
N ALA A 241 1.38 5.75 17.44
CA ALA A 241 0.83 4.66 16.64
C ALA A 241 -0.32 3.95 17.37
N ALA A 242 -0.17 3.71 18.67
CA ALA A 242 -1.26 3.19 19.50
C ALA A 242 -2.47 4.12 19.56
N LYS A 243 -2.23 5.44 19.64
CA LYS A 243 -3.28 6.45 19.58
C LYS A 243 -3.93 6.49 18.20
N MET A 244 -3.18 6.48 17.10
CA MET A 244 -3.71 6.42 15.74
C MET A 244 -4.57 5.17 15.51
N ARG A 245 -4.14 4.00 15.99
CA ARG A 245 -5.00 2.80 16.02
C ARG A 245 -6.30 3.04 16.79
N LYS A 246 -6.26 3.75 17.91
CA LYS A 246 -7.44 4.06 18.72
C LYS A 246 -8.35 5.07 18.03
N ASP A 247 -7.80 6.09 17.39
CA ASP A 247 -8.55 7.19 16.78
C ASP A 247 -9.12 6.78 15.41
N ASN A 248 -8.43 5.91 14.67
CA ASN A 248 -8.96 5.22 13.48
C ASN A 248 -10.00 4.14 13.85
N LYS A 249 -10.64 4.23 15.03
CA LYS A 249 -11.91 3.56 15.36
C LYS A 249 -13.07 4.29 14.67
N VAL A 250 -13.00 4.42 13.35
CA VAL A 250 -14.18 4.82 12.58
C VAL A 250 -15.17 3.66 12.68
N GLY A 251 -16.11 3.76 13.64
CA GLY A 251 -17.24 2.85 13.78
C GLY A 251 -17.71 2.44 15.18
N GLU A 252 -17.65 3.28 16.22
CA GLU A 252 -18.69 3.18 17.30
C GLU A 252 -20.03 3.75 16.80
N GLY A 253 -20.00 4.56 15.73
CA GLY A 253 -21.12 4.76 14.82
C GLY A 253 -21.20 3.60 13.83
N LEU A 254 -22.13 2.69 14.09
CA LEU A 254 -22.69 1.80 13.09
C LEU A 254 -23.30 2.65 11.97
N GLN A 255 -22.53 3.13 11.01
CA GLN A 255 -23.06 3.66 9.76
C GLN A 255 -22.50 2.81 8.63
N CYS A 256 -23.38 2.44 7.71
CA CYS A 256 -23.00 1.64 6.56
C CYS A 256 -22.01 2.47 5.76
N ALA A 257 -20.85 1.91 5.42
CA ALA A 257 -19.83 2.60 4.63
C ALA A 257 -20.24 2.82 3.15
N TYR A 258 -21.54 2.79 2.85
CA TYR A 258 -22.11 3.13 1.55
C TYR A 258 -22.95 4.40 1.73
N PRO A 259 -22.59 5.54 1.10
CA PRO A 259 -23.20 6.85 1.34
C PRO A 259 -24.73 6.93 1.10
N LEU A 260 -25.31 5.94 0.42
CA LEU A 260 -26.73 5.87 0.07
C LEU A 260 -27.47 4.72 0.78
N CYS A 261 -26.83 4.03 1.73
CA CYS A 261 -27.48 2.95 2.46
C CYS A 261 -28.34 3.53 3.58
N THR A 262 -29.65 3.59 3.36
CA THR A 262 -30.67 4.04 4.32
C THR A 262 -31.07 2.97 5.34
N LYS A 263 -30.42 1.78 5.31
CA LYS A 263 -30.73 0.70 6.24
C LYS A 263 -30.04 0.93 7.58
N GLU A 264 -30.80 1.43 8.54
CA GLU A 264 -30.37 1.58 9.94
C GLU A 264 -30.47 0.25 10.73
N GLU A 265 -31.34 -0.65 10.28
CA GLU A 265 -31.49 -1.97 10.87
C GLU A 265 -30.40 -2.92 10.34
N ASN A 266 -29.61 -3.50 11.26
CA ASN A 266 -28.52 -4.44 10.96
C ASN A 266 -27.22 -3.83 10.42
N LEU A 267 -26.88 -2.60 10.77
CA LEU A 267 -25.54 -2.05 10.54
C LEU A 267 -24.41 -2.95 11.11
N LYS A 268 -24.71 -3.70 12.19
CA LYS A 268 -23.84 -4.77 12.74
C LYS A 268 -23.68 -5.97 11.79
N LYS A 269 -24.61 -6.21 10.88
CA LYS A 269 -24.50 -7.21 9.79
C LYS A 269 -23.80 -6.64 8.57
N CYS A 270 -23.94 -5.36 8.22
CA CYS A 270 -23.05 -4.73 7.22
C CYS A 270 -21.59 -4.68 7.69
N SER A 271 -21.36 -4.59 9.01
CA SER A 271 -20.04 -4.80 9.61
C SER A 271 -19.56 -6.27 9.59
N LYS A 272 -20.46 -7.23 9.36
CA LYS A 272 -20.18 -8.65 9.13
C LYS A 272 -20.42 -8.97 7.64
N LEU A 273 -19.55 -8.49 6.74
CA LEU A 273 -19.67 -8.95 5.36
C LEU A 273 -19.36 -10.46 5.31
N PHE A 274 -20.39 -11.19 4.92
CA PHE A 274 -20.43 -12.36 4.04
C PHE A 274 -19.17 -13.22 3.97
N TYR A 275 -19.31 -14.42 4.54
CA TYR A 275 -18.83 -15.65 3.89
C TYR A 275 -19.66 -15.92 2.64
#